data_AF-A0AA96WDY3-F1
#
_entry.id   AF-A0AA96WDY3-F1
#
_cell.length_a   1.000
_cell.length_b   1.000
_cell.length_c   1.000
_cell.angle_alpha   90.00
_cell.angle_beta   90.00
_cell.angle_gamma   90.00
#
_symmetry.space_group_name_H-M   'P 1'
#
loop_
_entity.id
_entity.type
_entity.pdbx_description
1 polymer ?
#
loop_
_entity_poly.entity_id
_entity_poly.type
_entity_poly.pdbx_seq_one_letter_code
_entity_poly.pdbx_strand_id
1 'polypeptide(L)'
;MFTSTLLAVVARTPDWTPSIGLIMLACNVVAILIARATVKYPNVGPGIPVLSDVAGLSLPALLGATSLGHILGAGVILGLTNTGTL
;
A
#
# COMPACT_ATOMS: atom_id res chain seq x y z
N MET A 1 -18.64 28.74 -17.30
CA MET A 1 -17.31 28.91 -16.66
C MET A 1 -17.06 27.76 -15.68
N PHE A 2 -16.96 26.52 -16.18
CA PHE A 2 -16.78 25.30 -15.37
C PHE A 2 -15.42 24.62 -15.60
N THR A 3 -14.53 25.24 -16.37
CA THR A 3 -13.30 24.61 -16.86
C THR A 3 -12.08 24.79 -15.95
N SER A 4 -12.14 25.66 -14.92
CA SER A 4 -10.97 25.96 -14.08
C SER A 4 -10.87 25.19 -12.77
N THR A 5 -11.94 24.55 -12.28
CA THR A 5 -11.88 23.81 -11.00
C THR A 5 -11.27 22.41 -11.16
N LEU A 6 -11.36 21.82 -12.35
CA LEU A 6 -10.89 20.46 -12.61
C LEU A 6 -9.38 20.39 -12.90
N LEU A 7 -8.76 21.48 -13.39
CA LEU A 7 -7.30 21.57 -13.60
C LEU A 7 -6.51 21.94 -12.33
N ALA A 8 -7.18 22.31 -11.24
CA ALA A 8 -6.53 22.74 -10.00
C ALA A 8 -6.33 21.60 -8.98
N VAL A 9 -6.52 20.33 -9.36
CA VAL A 9 -6.02 19.19 -8.57
C VAL A 9 -4.53 19.03 -8.88
N VAL A 10 -3.73 20.03 -8.52
CA VAL A 10 -2.30 19.79 -8.36
C VAL A 10 -2.18 18.85 -7.18
N ALA A 11 -1.84 17.59 -7.45
CA ALA A 11 -1.55 16.63 -6.40
C ALA A 11 -0.48 17.27 -5.51
N ARG A 12 -0.82 17.55 -4.26
CA ARG A 12 0.14 18.03 -3.28
C ARG A 12 1.10 16.87 -3.02
N THR A 13 2.26 16.91 -3.66
CA THR A 13 3.31 15.90 -3.47
C THR A 13 4.05 16.25 -2.18
N PRO A 14 3.83 15.51 -1.08
CA PRO A 14 4.57 15.78 0.14
C PRO A 14 6.04 15.41 -0.08
N ASP A 15 6.95 16.18 0.53
CA ASP A 15 8.35 15.79 0.62
C ASP A 15 8.48 14.48 1.39
N TRP A 16 9.43 13.63 1.01
CA TRP A 16 9.62 12.37 1.70
C TRP A 16 10.07 12.60 3.14
N THR A 17 9.33 12.04 4.09
CA THR A 17 9.65 12.06 5.52
C THR A 17 9.57 10.66 6.12
N PRO A 18 10.26 10.39 7.24
CA PRO A 18 10.14 9.12 7.95
C PRO A 18 8.68 8.76 8.33
N SER A 19 7.84 9.76 8.60
CA SER A 19 6.42 9.57 8.90
C SER A 19 5.66 8.96 7.72
N ILE A 20 5.93 9.43 6.49
CA ILE A 20 5.36 8.86 5.26
C ILE A 20 5.80 7.40 5.09
N GLY A 21 7.08 7.12 5.34
CA GLY A 21 7.61 5.76 5.33
C GLY A 21 6.91 4.83 6.34
N LEU A 22 6.61 5.33 7.54
CA LEU A 22 5.91 4.56 8.56
C LEU A 22 4.45 4.26 8.17
N ILE A 23 3.75 5.23 7.57
CA ILE A 23 2.39 5.04 7.04
C ILE A 23 2.41 4.00 5.93
N MET A 24 3.38 4.09 5.02
CA MET A 24 3.56 3.13 3.93
C MET A 24 3.80 1.70 4.48
N LEU A 25 4.62 1.57 5.52
CA LEU A 25 4.87 0.29 6.17
C LEU A 25 3.58 -0.27 6.80
N ALA A 26 2.82 0.56 7.52
CA ALA A 26 1.55 0.17 8.11
C ALA A 26 0.53 -0.30 7.05
N CYS A 27 0.41 0.41 5.93
CA CYS A 27 -0.46 0.01 4.81
C CYS A 27 -0.03 -1.33 4.18
N ASN A 28 1.28 -1.59 4.05
CA ASN A 28 1.76 -2.90 3.58
C ASN A 28 1.41 -4.02 4.55
N VAL A 29 1.55 -3.81 5.86
CA VAL A 29 1.17 -4.82 6.88
C VAL A 29 -0.33 -5.12 6.79
N VAL A 30 -1.17 -4.09 6.70
CA VAL A 30 -2.63 -4.25 6.52
C VAL A 30 -2.94 -5.03 5.23
N ALA A 31 -2.29 -4.71 4.12
CA ALA A 31 -2.49 -5.42 2.86
C ALA A 31 -2.06 -6.88 2.91
N ILE A 32 -0.96 -7.20 3.61
CA ILE A 32 -0.54 -8.59 3.85
C ILE A 32 -1.57 -9.35 4.68
N LEU A 33 -2.16 -8.74 5.72
CA LEU A 33 -3.23 -9.34 6.51
C LEU A 33 -4.49 -9.58 5.67
N ILE A 34 -4.88 -8.64 4.81
CA ILE A 34 -5.99 -8.81 3.87
C ILE A 34 -5.70 -9.95 2.89
N ALA A 35 -4.49 -9.99 2.33
CA ALA A 35 -4.08 -11.03 1.40
C ALA A 35 -4.07 -12.42 2.09
N ARG A 36 -3.62 -12.51 3.34
CA ARG A 36 -3.74 -13.75 4.15
C ARG A 36 -5.18 -14.25 4.25
N ALA A 37 -6.14 -13.35 4.46
CA ALA A 37 -7.54 -13.71 4.66
C ALA A 37 -8.30 -13.97 3.34
N THR A 38 -7.87 -13.38 2.22
CA THR A 38 -8.64 -13.35 0.97
C THR A 38 -8.05 -14.17 -0.17
N VAL A 39 -6.73 -14.44 -0.16
CA VAL A 39 -6.08 -15.20 -1.25
C VAL A 39 -6.49 -16.67 -1.17
N LYS A 40 -7.20 -17.13 -2.21
CA LYS A 40 -7.69 -18.51 -2.33
C LYS A 40 -6.57 -19.55 -2.47
N TYR A 41 -5.46 -19.18 -3.10
CA TYR A 41 -4.31 -20.06 -3.32
C TYR A 41 -3.00 -19.43 -2.82
N PRO A 42 -2.82 -19.32 -1.49
CA PRO A 42 -1.73 -18.55 -0.89
C PRO A 42 -0.36 -19.20 -1.08
N ASN A 43 -0.30 -20.50 -1.39
CA ASN A 43 0.95 -21.28 -1.46
C ASN A 43 1.32 -21.69 -2.89
N VAL A 44 0.84 -21.00 -3.92
CA VAL A 44 1.18 -21.34 -5.31
C VAL A 44 2.45 -20.61 -5.71
N GLY A 45 3.48 -21.37 -6.07
CA GLY A 45 4.79 -20.87 -6.47
C GLY A 45 5.89 -21.07 -5.41
N PRO A 46 7.11 -20.59 -5.67
CA PRO A 46 8.23 -20.75 -4.75
C PRO A 46 7.94 -20.10 -3.40
N GLY A 47 8.11 -20.87 -2.33
CA GLY A 47 8.05 -20.37 -0.96
C GLY A 47 9.29 -19.53 -0.63
N ILE A 48 9.17 -18.68 0.38
CA ILE A 48 10.28 -17.87 0.89
C ILE A 48 10.68 -18.48 2.24
N PRO A 49 11.90 -19.06 2.39
CA PRO A 49 12.26 -19.80 3.61
C PRO A 49 12.08 -19.03 4.92
N VAL A 50 12.22 -17.69 4.90
CA VAL A 50 12.10 -16.82 6.07
C VAL A 50 10.71 -16.17 6.21
N LEU A 51 10.05 -15.83 5.09
CA LEU A 51 8.76 -15.13 5.12
C LEU A 51 7.55 -16.06 5.03
N SER A 52 7.73 -17.32 4.64
CA SER A 52 6.65 -18.31 4.64
C SER A 52 6.10 -18.57 6.03
N ASP A 53 6.88 -18.48 7.11
CA ASP A 53 6.36 -18.69 8.46
C ASP A 53 5.58 -17.48 9.01
N VAL A 54 6.01 -16.26 8.70
CA VAL A 54 5.40 -15.02 9.21
C VAL A 54 4.21 -14.56 8.38
N ALA A 55 4.31 -14.66 7.04
CA ALA A 55 3.25 -14.24 6.13
C ALA A 55 2.43 -15.42 5.60
N GLY A 56 2.93 -16.66 5.62
CA GLY A 56 2.23 -17.84 5.08
C GLY A 56 1.69 -17.64 3.66
N LEU A 57 2.43 -16.85 2.87
CA LEU A 57 2.19 -16.54 1.47
C LEU A 57 3.41 -16.98 0.66
N SER A 58 3.18 -17.48 -0.55
CA SER A 58 4.22 -17.71 -1.55
C SER A 58 4.82 -16.39 -2.03
N LEU A 59 5.99 -16.44 -2.67
CA LEU A 59 6.65 -15.27 -3.23
C LEU A 59 5.73 -14.41 -4.12
N PRO A 60 4.97 -14.97 -5.10
CA PRO A 60 4.07 -14.17 -5.92
C PRO A 60 2.89 -13.60 -5.13
N ALA A 61 2.37 -14.33 -4.15
CA ALA A 61 1.27 -13.84 -3.32
C ALA A 61 1.73 -12.65 -2.46
N LEU A 62 2.93 -12.73 -1.86
CA LEU A 62 3.49 -11.63 -1.08
C LEU A 62 3.73 -10.40 -1.95
N LEU A 63 4.27 -10.58 -3.15
CA LEU A 63 4.51 -9.48 -4.10
C LEU A 63 3.19 -8.80 -4.52
N GLY A 64 2.13 -9.59 -4.71
CA GLY A 64 0.79 -9.06 -4.95
C GLY A 64 0.25 -8.28 -3.75
N ALA A 65 0.42 -8.82 -2.54
CA ALA A 65 -0.02 -8.19 -1.30
C ALA A 65 0.69 -6.85 -1.04
N THR A 66 2.01 -6.78 -1.24
CA THR A 66 2.76 -5.53 -1.08
C THR A 66 2.45 -4.53 -2.19
N SER A 67 2.18 -4.98 -3.42
CA SER A 67 1.72 -4.09 -4.50
C SER A 67 0.37 -3.45 -4.17
N LEU A 68 -0.57 -4.23 -3.62
CA LEU A 68 -1.84 -3.71 -3.08
C LEU A 68 -1.56 -2.72 -1.93
N GLY A 69 -0.65 -3.08 -1.03
CA GLY A 69 -0.18 -2.20 0.04
C GLY A 69 0.30 -0.85 -0.45
N HIS A 70 1.08 -0.81 -1.54
CA HIS A 70 1.55 0.41 -2.21
C HIS A 70 0.42 1.26 -2.79
N ILE A 71 -0.59 0.65 -3.40
CA ILE A 71 -1.77 1.37 -3.90
C ILE A 71 -2.54 2.00 -2.73
N LEU A 72 -2.76 1.25 -1.64
CA LEU A 72 -3.41 1.78 -0.43
C LEU A 72 -2.60 2.89 0.21
N GLY A 73 -1.29 2.70 0.39
CA GLY A 73 -0.42 3.70 1.02
C GLY A 73 -0.35 4.98 0.21
N ALA A 74 -0.24 4.90 -1.12
CA ALA A 74 -0.31 6.09 -1.98
C ALA A 74 -1.62 6.87 -1.78
N GLY A 75 -2.76 6.16 -1.73
CA GLY A 75 -4.05 6.77 -1.46
C GLY A 75 -4.13 7.44 -0.09
N VAL A 76 -3.66 6.77 0.97
CA VAL A 76 -3.65 7.31 2.34
C VAL A 76 -2.73 8.51 2.46
N ILE A 77 -1.50 8.44 1.93
CA ILE A 77 -0.52 9.53 2.00
C ILE A 77 -1.06 10.77 1.27
N LEU A 78 -1.56 10.59 0.05
CA LEU A 78 -2.17 11.71 -0.70
C LEU A 78 -3.41 12.23 0.04
N GLY A 79 -4.26 11.37 0.58
CA GLY A 79 -5.47 11.77 1.33
C GLY A 79 -5.15 12.60 2.58
N LEU A 80 -4.23 12.14 3.42
CA LEU A 80 -3.80 12.88 4.62
C LEU A 80 -3.08 14.19 4.25
N THR A 81 -2.27 14.19 3.19
CA THR A 81 -1.59 15.41 2.71
C THR A 81 -2.59 16.46 2.21
N ASN A 82 -3.67 16.02 1.54
CA ASN A 82 -4.75 16.91 1.10
C ASN A 82 -5.58 17.43 2.29
N THR A 83 -5.72 16.65 3.36
CA THR A 83 -6.44 17.07 4.59
C THR A 83 -5.59 17.96 5.49
N GLY A 84 -4.28 18.05 5.25
CA GLY A 84 -3.33 18.85 6.04
C GLY A 84 -2.92 18.22 7.37
N THR A 85 -3.17 16.92 7.55
CA THR A 85 -2.87 16.16 8.78
C THR A 85 -1.53 15.42 8.72
N LEU A 86 -0.86 15.50 7.57
CA LEU A 86 0.49 14.96 7.27
C LEU A 86 1.42 16.13 6.97
#